data_AF-A0A8J2RUB4-F1
#
_entry.id   AF-A0A8J2RUB4-F1
#
_cell.length_a   1.000
_cell.length_b   1.000
_cell.length_c   1.000
_cell.angle_alpha   90.00
_cell.angle_beta   90.00
_cell.angle_gamma   90.00
#
_symmetry.space_group_name_H-M   'P 1'
#
loop_
_entity.id
_entity.type
_entity.pdbx_description
1 polymer ?
#
loop_
_entity_poly.entity_id
_entity_poly.type
_entity_poly.pdbx_seq_one_letter_code
_entity_poly.pdbx_strand_id
1 'polypeptide(L)'
;MTNQGCREAFDRHSFRILTGFWLLGAMVLVNSYSSIVISSLTVPKMKPPIETLKDLASSKEVGIVLRHDMTMGEQILKATNGVYKLLGDRARQNPNQILGDPFKLNAMLETGKYAYPFIQTFNSWFVALQYKKDGQCRFHATKPLPVPHGYYSWLVKKGSPNSNVFSEGLVRLWESGLTRFWSNSAIGLAKAAECFDSKRQKTSVQQVPIRLLDLTSAFLILGIGIGLAIFCFLLELIVSRFQRRIYV
;
A
#
# COMPACT_ATOMS: atom_id res chain seq x y z
N MET A 1 -4.28 -24.91 20.24
CA MET A 1 -3.04 -25.69 20.43
C MET A 1 -3.18 -26.46 21.72
N THR A 2 -3.27 -27.78 21.66
CA THR A 2 -3.44 -28.62 22.84
C THR A 2 -2.07 -29.00 23.38
N ASN A 3 -1.57 -28.27 24.38
CA ASN A 3 -0.49 -28.72 25.28
C ASN A 3 -1.01 -29.84 26.19
N GLN A 4 -1.65 -30.86 25.63
CA GLN A 4 -2.21 -31.98 26.36
C GLN A 4 -1.39 -33.21 26.01
N GLY A 5 -0.67 -33.73 27.00
CA GLY A 5 0.09 -34.97 26.88
C GLY A 5 -0.84 -36.19 26.80
N CYS A 6 -0.29 -37.32 26.34
CA CYS A 6 -0.99 -38.60 26.39
C CYS A 6 -1.01 -39.14 27.84
N ARG A 7 -2.10 -39.82 28.23
CA ARG A 7 -2.24 -40.46 29.55
C ARG A 7 -1.47 -41.77 29.70
N GLU A 8 -1.09 -42.40 28.59
CA GLU A 8 -0.43 -43.71 28.57
C GLU A 8 1.09 -43.55 28.75
N ALA A 9 1.62 -43.98 29.90
CA ALA A 9 3.06 -43.97 30.19
C ALA A 9 3.71 -45.24 29.64
N PHE A 10 4.40 -45.15 28.51
CA PHE A 10 5.12 -46.27 27.93
C PHE A 10 6.41 -46.58 28.72
N ASP A 11 6.59 -47.85 29.07
CA ASP A 11 7.67 -48.30 29.96
C ASP A 11 9.01 -48.55 29.23
N ARG A 12 8.99 -48.74 27.91
CA ARG A 12 10.20 -49.01 27.10
C ARG A 12 11.01 -47.72 26.81
N HIS A 13 12.29 -47.73 27.21
CA HIS A 13 13.23 -46.61 26.98
C HIS A 13 13.37 -46.19 25.51
N SER A 14 13.40 -47.15 24.56
CA SER A 14 13.49 -46.85 23.13
C SER A 14 12.31 -46.03 22.61
N PHE A 15 11.10 -46.28 23.15
CA PHE A 15 9.90 -45.53 22.79
C PHE A 15 9.91 -44.11 23.38
N ARG A 16 10.46 -43.95 24.59
CA ARG A 16 10.63 -42.63 25.22
C ARG A 16 11.60 -41.75 24.44
N ILE A 17 12.71 -42.31 23.96
CA ILE A 17 13.68 -41.58 23.12
C ILE A 17 13.04 -41.16 21.80
N LEU A 18 12.32 -42.06 21.13
CA LEU A 18 11.61 -41.76 19.88
C LEU A 18 10.55 -40.65 20.08
N THR A 19 9.75 -40.76 21.14
CA THR A 19 8.73 -39.76 21.48
C THR A 19 9.36 -38.42 21.85
N GLY A 20 10.50 -38.43 22.55
CA GLY A 20 11.26 -37.22 22.88
C GLY A 20 11.76 -36.50 21.62
N PHE A 21 12.33 -37.23 20.66
CA PHE A 21 12.75 -36.67 19.38
C PHE A 21 11.56 -36.12 18.57
N TRP A 22 10.45 -36.86 18.56
CA TRP A 22 9.19 -36.41 17.93
C TRP A 22 8.66 -35.11 18.56
N LEU A 23 8.62 -35.05 19.89
CA LEU A 23 8.15 -33.86 20.62
C LEU A 23 9.08 -32.66 20.39
N LEU A 24 10.40 -32.86 20.35
CA LEU A 24 11.36 -31.81 20.02
C LEU A 24 11.13 -31.29 18.60
N GLY A 25 10.97 -32.19 17.61
CA GLY A 25 10.65 -31.81 16.24
C GLY A 25 9.34 -31.03 16.13
N ALA A 26 8.27 -31.52 16.78
CA ALA A 26 6.97 -30.86 16.82
C ALA A 26 7.05 -29.48 17.50
N MET A 27 7.79 -29.35 18.60
CA MET A 27 8.01 -28.08 19.29
C MET A 27 8.71 -27.06 18.41
N VAL A 28 9.77 -27.46 17.70
CA VAL A 28 10.48 -26.57 16.76
C VAL A 28 9.54 -26.11 15.65
N LEU A 29 8.81 -27.02 15.01
CA LEU A 29 7.86 -26.69 13.94
C LEU A 29 6.78 -25.72 14.41
N VAL A 30 6.20 -25.96 15.59
CA VAL A 30 5.16 -25.10 16.19
C VAL A 30 5.70 -23.70 16.48
N ASN A 31 6.90 -23.61 17.07
CA ASN A 31 7.51 -22.33 17.40
C ASN A 31 7.91 -21.54 16.15
N SER A 32 8.47 -22.21 15.13
CA SER A 32 8.80 -21.59 13.85
C SER A 32 7.54 -21.09 13.12
N TYR A 33 6.48 -21.91 13.07
CA TYR A 33 5.23 -21.51 12.45
C TYR A 33 4.59 -20.31 13.15
N SER A 34 4.51 -20.34 14.48
CA SER A 34 3.97 -19.24 15.28
C SER A 34 4.75 -17.94 15.05
N SER A 35 6.08 -18.02 14.94
CA SER A 35 6.93 -16.86 14.67
C SER A 35 6.69 -16.25 13.29
N ILE A 36 6.54 -17.10 12.26
CA ILE A 36 6.25 -16.66 10.89
C ILE A 36 4.87 -16.00 10.83
N VAL A 37 3.86 -16.61 11.45
CA VAL A 37 2.50 -16.06 11.49
C VAL A 37 2.48 -14.70 12.18
N ILE A 38 3.10 -14.58 13.37
CA ILE A 38 3.20 -13.30 14.10
C ILE A 38 3.93 -12.25 13.25
N SER A 39 5.04 -12.58 12.61
CA SER A 39 5.77 -11.66 11.72
C SER A 39 4.90 -11.22 10.53
N SER A 40 4.14 -12.15 9.95
CA SER A 40 3.27 -11.86 8.80
C SER A 40 2.05 -11.02 9.15
N LEU A 41 1.57 -11.09 10.40
CA LEU A 41 0.42 -10.33 10.89
C LEU A 41 0.82 -8.97 11.46
N THR A 42 2.04 -8.84 11.98
CA THR A 42 2.54 -7.57 12.55
C THR A 42 2.97 -6.59 11.46
N VAL A 43 3.45 -7.06 10.31
CA VAL A 43 3.79 -6.19 9.17
C VAL A 43 2.58 -6.08 8.25
N PRO A 44 1.88 -4.93 8.21
CA PRO A 44 0.81 -4.74 7.25
C PRO A 44 1.38 -4.87 5.83
N LYS A 45 0.77 -5.73 5.02
CA LYS A 45 1.08 -5.83 3.59
C LYS A 45 0.55 -4.59 2.88
N MET A 46 1.28 -3.49 2.99
CA MET A 46 1.10 -2.32 2.13
C MET A 46 1.48 -2.76 0.71
N LYS A 47 0.62 -2.49 -0.27
CA LYS A 47 0.99 -2.68 -1.68
C LYS A 47 2.24 -1.84 -1.96
N PRO A 48 3.20 -2.34 -2.77
CA PRO A 48 4.38 -1.55 -3.09
C PRO A 48 3.92 -0.21 -3.68
N PRO A 49 4.46 0.92 -3.19
CA PRO A 49 4.09 2.22 -3.73
C PRO A 49 4.50 2.29 -5.20
N ILE A 50 3.65 2.92 -6.02
CA ILE A 50 3.95 3.19 -7.42
C ILE A 50 5.02 4.29 -7.44
N GLU A 51 6.30 3.94 -7.64
CA GLU A 51 7.39 4.93 -7.67
C GLU A 51 7.69 5.45 -9.08
N THR A 52 7.40 4.65 -10.12
CA THR A 52 7.71 5.02 -11.50
C THR A 52 6.47 5.08 -12.39
N LEU A 53 6.57 5.86 -13.47
CA LEU A 53 5.53 5.89 -14.51
C LEU A 53 5.35 4.52 -15.18
N LYS A 54 6.38 3.68 -15.22
CA LYS A 54 6.31 2.32 -15.78
C LYS A 54 5.47 1.41 -14.88
N ASP A 55 5.61 1.55 -13.56
CA ASP A 55 4.79 0.83 -12.59
C ASP A 55 3.33 1.28 -12.68
N LEU A 56 3.10 2.58 -12.86
CA LEU A 56 1.76 3.14 -13.07
C LEU A 56 1.12 2.58 -14.35
N ALA A 57 1.89 2.53 -15.44
CA ALA A 57 1.42 2.00 -16.71
C ALA A 57 1.17 0.48 -16.67
N SER A 58 1.85 -0.25 -15.79
CA SER A 58 1.66 -1.69 -15.61
C SER A 58 0.51 -2.01 -14.64
N SER A 59 0.20 -1.10 -13.72
CA SER A 59 -0.90 -1.25 -12.78
C SER A 59 -2.26 -1.22 -13.49
N LYS A 60 -3.15 -2.15 -13.10
CA LYS A 60 -4.57 -2.18 -13.52
C LYS A 60 -5.51 -1.58 -12.47
N GLU A 61 -5.04 -1.42 -11.25
CA GLU A 61 -5.86 -0.97 -10.11
C GLU A 61 -5.92 0.55 -10.00
N VAL A 62 -4.85 1.23 -10.43
CA VAL A 62 -4.73 2.68 -10.35
C VAL A 62 -4.84 3.27 -11.75
N GLY A 63 -5.90 4.03 -11.98
CA GLY A 63 -6.08 4.80 -13.21
C GLY A 63 -5.20 6.04 -13.23
N ILE A 64 -5.00 6.62 -14.41
CA ILE A 64 -4.33 7.91 -14.55
C ILE A 64 -5.38 8.99 -14.79
N VAL A 65 -5.22 10.14 -14.14
CA VAL A 65 -6.01 11.34 -14.42
C VAL A 65 -5.07 12.37 -15.03
N LEU A 66 -5.51 13.01 -16.12
CA LEU A 66 -4.72 14.00 -16.83
C LEU A 66 -5.48 15.32 -16.91
N ARG A 67 -4.73 16.42 -16.87
CA ARG A 67 -5.27 17.76 -17.06
C ARG A 67 -4.84 18.30 -18.40
N HIS A 68 -5.79 18.54 -19.30
CA HIS A 68 -5.50 18.99 -20.66
C HIS A 68 -4.99 20.44 -20.72
N ASP A 69 -5.30 21.24 -19.69
CA ASP A 69 -4.88 22.63 -19.54
C ASP A 69 -3.44 22.77 -19.00
N MET A 70 -2.81 21.65 -18.62
CA MET A 70 -1.47 21.62 -18.04
C MET A 70 -0.47 21.01 -19.02
N THR A 71 0.74 21.57 -19.07
CA THR A 71 1.82 21.13 -19.96
C THR A 71 2.13 19.63 -19.84
N MET A 72 2.17 19.11 -18.61
CA MET A 72 2.39 17.67 -18.36
C MET A 72 1.26 16.81 -18.93
N GLY A 73 0.00 17.20 -18.75
CA GLY A 73 -1.12 16.45 -19.31
C GLY A 73 -1.13 16.50 -20.83
N GLU A 74 -0.84 17.66 -21.43
CA GLU A 74 -0.72 17.82 -22.87
C GLU A 74 0.44 17.00 -23.45
N GLN A 75 1.61 16.99 -22.80
CA GLN A 75 2.76 16.18 -23.20
C GLN A 75 2.44 14.69 -23.19
N ILE A 76 1.77 14.19 -22.14
CA ILE A 76 1.35 12.79 -22.04
C ILE A 76 0.31 12.46 -23.12
N LEU A 77 -0.65 13.37 -23.34
CA LEU A 77 -1.69 13.20 -24.36
C LEU A 77 -1.15 13.33 -25.79
N LYS A 78 -0.03 14.00 -26.04
CA LYS A 78 0.59 14.11 -27.38
C LYS A 78 1.73 13.12 -27.61
N ALA A 79 2.16 12.40 -26.57
CA ALA A 79 3.27 11.46 -26.67
C ALA A 79 2.98 10.34 -27.69
N THR A 80 3.93 10.13 -28.60
CA THR A 80 3.83 9.12 -29.67
C THR A 80 4.53 7.81 -29.32
N ASN A 81 5.48 7.84 -28.39
CA ASN A 81 6.35 6.72 -28.03
C ASN A 81 6.54 6.56 -26.51
N GLY A 82 6.87 5.34 -26.09
CA GLY A 82 7.24 5.03 -24.70
C GLY A 82 6.07 4.94 -23.71
N VAL A 83 6.39 5.04 -22.42
CA VAL A 83 5.44 4.90 -21.30
C VAL A 83 4.36 5.98 -21.34
N TYR A 84 4.70 7.19 -21.79
CA TYR A 84 3.75 8.30 -21.91
C TYR A 84 2.64 8.02 -22.93
N LYS A 85 2.96 7.36 -24.05
CA LYS A 85 1.96 6.93 -25.04
C LYS A 85 0.95 5.99 -24.41
N LEU A 86 1.41 4.97 -23.69
CA LEU A 86 0.55 3.98 -23.05
C LEU A 86 -0.38 4.62 -22.01
N LEU A 87 0.13 5.58 -21.23
CA LEU A 87 -0.64 6.35 -20.26
C LEU A 87 -1.65 7.28 -20.95
N GLY A 88 -1.24 7.96 -22.03
CA GLY A 88 -2.10 8.81 -22.84
C GLY A 88 -3.22 8.01 -23.51
N ASP A 89 -2.93 6.83 -24.06
CA ASP A 89 -3.92 5.96 -24.69
C ASP A 89 -4.96 5.46 -23.67
N ARG A 90 -4.55 5.10 -22.44
CA ARG A 90 -5.47 4.78 -21.35
C ARG A 90 -6.38 5.94 -20.96
N ALA A 91 -5.82 7.14 -20.89
CA ALA A 91 -6.61 8.34 -20.59
C ALA A 91 -7.60 8.65 -21.73
N ARG A 92 -7.20 8.46 -23.00
CA ARG A 92 -8.10 8.64 -24.16
C ARG A 92 -9.23 7.61 -24.21
N GLN A 93 -8.98 6.37 -23.78
CA GLN A 93 -10.04 5.35 -23.64
C GLN A 93 -11.10 5.74 -22.60
N ASN A 94 -10.75 6.59 -21.64
CA ASN A 94 -11.63 7.03 -20.57
C ASN A 94 -11.68 8.57 -20.52
N PRO A 95 -12.47 9.23 -21.39
CA PRO A 95 -12.48 10.69 -21.48
C PRO A 95 -12.87 11.39 -20.16
N ASN A 96 -13.59 10.71 -19.27
CA ASN A 96 -13.90 11.20 -17.92
C ASN A 96 -12.66 11.41 -17.02
N GLN A 97 -11.50 10.84 -17.38
CA GLN A 97 -10.22 11.00 -16.69
C GLN A 97 -9.41 12.20 -17.22
N ILE A 98 -9.87 12.86 -18.28
CA ILE A 98 -9.27 14.08 -18.81
C ILE A 98 -10.08 15.26 -18.27
N LEU A 99 -9.47 16.05 -17.40
CA LEU A 99 -10.12 17.12 -16.66
C LEU A 99 -9.54 18.49 -17.04
N GLY A 100 -10.33 19.54 -16.82
CA GLY A 100 -9.86 20.94 -16.80
C GLY A 100 -10.04 21.60 -15.43
N ASP A 101 -11.01 21.13 -14.65
CA ASP A 101 -11.35 21.71 -13.35
C ASP A 101 -10.51 21.10 -12.20
N PRO A 102 -9.77 21.91 -11.43
CA PRO A 102 -9.02 21.44 -10.27
C PRO A 102 -9.89 20.87 -9.14
N PHE A 103 -11.13 21.31 -8.97
CA PHE A 103 -11.99 20.80 -7.88
C PHE A 103 -12.42 19.36 -8.16
N LYS A 104 -12.84 19.09 -9.39
CA LYS A 104 -13.16 17.73 -9.85
C LYS A 104 -11.95 16.80 -9.77
N LEU A 105 -10.74 17.30 -10.04
CA LEU A 105 -9.50 16.55 -9.86
C LEU A 105 -9.31 16.12 -8.40
N ASN A 106 -9.47 17.04 -7.44
CA ASN A 106 -9.31 16.72 -6.03
C ASN A 106 -10.33 15.66 -5.57
N ALA A 107 -11.60 15.80 -5.96
CA ALA A 107 -12.63 14.82 -5.63
C ALA A 107 -12.33 13.43 -6.21
N MET A 108 -11.78 13.38 -7.44
CA MET A 108 -11.39 12.13 -8.08
C MET A 108 -10.14 11.51 -7.43
N LEU A 109 -9.18 12.32 -7.01
CA LEU A 109 -8.01 11.84 -6.27
C LEU A 109 -8.39 11.32 -4.88
N GLU A 110 -9.36 11.95 -4.21
CA GLU A 110 -9.86 11.53 -2.90
C GLU A 110 -10.42 10.09 -2.88
N THR A 111 -10.83 9.55 -4.04
CA THR A 111 -11.27 8.15 -4.14
C THR A 111 -10.13 7.14 -3.99
N GLY A 112 -8.86 7.56 -4.11
CA GLY A 112 -7.68 6.71 -3.95
C GLY A 112 -7.43 5.71 -5.09
N LYS A 113 -8.19 5.79 -6.19
CA LYS A 113 -8.07 4.89 -7.36
C LYS A 113 -7.29 5.50 -8.52
N TYR A 114 -6.84 6.74 -8.38
CA TYR A 114 -6.27 7.50 -9.47
C TYR A 114 -4.93 8.12 -9.07
N ALA A 115 -3.99 8.14 -10.02
CA ALA A 115 -2.74 8.85 -9.93
C ALA A 115 -2.77 10.08 -10.84
N TYR A 116 -2.22 11.19 -10.35
CA TYR A 116 -2.09 12.44 -11.10
C TYR A 116 -0.61 12.79 -11.25
N PRO A 117 -0.03 12.65 -12.46
CA PRO A 117 1.35 13.04 -12.70
C PRO A 117 1.44 14.56 -12.82
N PHE A 118 2.03 15.19 -11.81
CA PHE A 118 2.25 16.63 -11.79
C PHE A 118 3.53 16.99 -11.04
N ILE A 119 3.83 18.29 -10.92
CA ILE A 119 5.06 18.77 -10.32
C ILE A 119 5.16 18.33 -8.86
N GLN A 120 6.37 17.96 -8.43
CA GLN A 120 6.59 17.40 -7.10
C GLN A 120 6.11 18.33 -5.97
N THR A 121 6.29 19.65 -6.13
CA THR A 121 5.84 20.66 -5.17
C THR A 121 4.34 20.58 -4.91
N PHE A 122 3.54 20.39 -5.96
CA PHE A 122 2.09 20.23 -5.83
C PHE A 122 1.73 18.88 -5.21
N ASN A 123 2.40 17.79 -5.61
CA ASN A 123 2.14 16.47 -5.05
C ASN A 123 2.39 16.46 -3.53
N SER A 124 3.51 17.05 -3.10
CA SER A 124 3.82 17.19 -1.67
C SER A 124 2.83 18.10 -0.95
N TRP A 125 2.42 19.20 -1.58
CA TRP A 125 1.37 20.06 -1.02
C TRP A 125 0.03 19.34 -0.87
N PHE A 126 -0.39 18.57 -1.87
CA PHE A 126 -1.65 17.83 -1.82
C PHE A 126 -1.63 16.77 -0.70
N VAL A 127 -0.54 16.02 -0.55
CA VAL A 127 -0.36 15.06 0.55
C VAL A 127 -0.43 15.77 1.90
N ALA A 128 0.27 16.90 2.06
CA ALA A 128 0.27 17.66 3.30
C ALA A 128 -1.10 18.26 3.64
N LEU A 129 -1.85 18.70 2.62
CA LEU A 129 -3.21 19.21 2.77
C LEU A 129 -4.17 18.12 3.24
N GLN A 130 -4.12 16.95 2.62
CA GLN A 130 -4.96 15.81 3.00
C GLN A 130 -4.59 15.26 4.38
N TYR A 131 -3.29 15.25 4.72
CA TYR A 131 -2.84 14.91 6.07
C TYR A 131 -3.41 15.87 7.12
N LYS A 132 -3.47 17.18 6.82
CA LYS A 132 -4.07 18.17 7.73
C LYS A 132 -5.58 17.96 7.93
N LYS A 133 -6.28 17.43 6.91
CA LYS A 133 -7.73 17.18 6.93
C LYS A 133 -8.08 15.90 7.70
N ASP A 134 -7.42 14.80 7.35
CA ASP A 134 -7.77 13.45 7.85
C ASP A 134 -6.89 13.01 9.04
N GLY A 135 -5.74 13.64 9.25
CA GLY A 135 -4.74 13.22 10.25
C GLY A 135 -4.02 11.91 9.91
N GLN A 136 -4.20 11.37 8.70
CA GLN A 136 -3.62 10.11 8.25
C GLN A 136 -2.94 10.25 6.88
N CYS A 137 -1.83 9.53 6.67
CA CYS A 137 -1.10 9.51 5.41
C CYS A 137 -1.74 8.57 4.38
N ARG A 138 -2.86 8.99 3.79
CA ARG A 138 -3.59 8.22 2.76
C ARG A 138 -2.95 8.28 1.37
N PHE A 139 -2.23 9.36 1.09
CA PHE A 139 -1.62 9.62 -0.21
C PHE A 139 -0.11 9.51 -0.13
N HIS A 140 0.48 8.98 -1.20
CA HIS A 140 1.93 8.86 -1.34
C HIS A 140 2.39 9.70 -2.52
N ALA A 141 3.31 10.63 -2.28
CA ALA A 141 3.99 11.35 -3.34
C ALA A 141 5.23 10.55 -3.76
N THR A 142 5.35 10.28 -5.05
CA THR A 142 6.51 9.57 -5.61
C THR A 142 7.77 10.41 -5.50
N LYS A 143 8.94 9.75 -5.63
CA LYS A 143 10.21 10.45 -5.86
C LYS A 143 10.11 11.31 -7.13
N PRO A 144 10.91 12.38 -7.22
CA PRO A 144 10.94 13.22 -8.42
C PRO A 144 11.19 12.36 -9.65
N LEU A 145 10.24 12.43 -10.58
CA LEU A 145 10.39 11.78 -11.88
C LEU A 145 11.51 12.49 -12.65
N PRO A 146 12.29 11.77 -13.49
CA PRO A 146 13.34 12.35 -14.34
C PRO A 146 12.71 13.10 -15.52
N VAL A 147 11.82 14.05 -15.23
CA VAL A 147 11.26 15.01 -16.19
C VAL A 147 12.02 16.32 -16.06
N PRO A 148 12.24 17.04 -17.19
CA PRO A 148 12.86 18.35 -17.14
C PRO A 148 12.08 19.25 -16.17
N HIS A 149 12.76 19.75 -15.15
CA HIS A 149 12.15 20.70 -14.23
C HIS A 149 11.78 21.95 -15.04
N GLY A 150 10.48 22.21 -15.18
CA GLY A 150 10.02 23.52 -15.63
C GLY A 150 10.39 24.55 -14.58
N TYR A 151 11.09 25.62 -14.98
CA TYR A 151 11.30 26.77 -14.12
C TYR A 151 10.05 27.64 -14.13
N TYR A 152 9.59 28.06 -12.96
CA TYR A 152 8.62 29.12 -12.86
C TYR A 152 9.32 30.44 -13.13
N SER A 153 8.81 31.20 -14.10
CA SER A 153 9.34 32.51 -14.47
C SER A 153 8.28 33.59 -14.26
N TRP A 154 8.73 34.80 -13.96
CA TRP A 154 7.88 35.97 -14.03
C TRP A 154 7.85 36.52 -15.45
N LEU A 155 6.64 36.77 -15.93
CA LEU A 155 6.41 37.32 -17.25
C LEU A 155 6.33 38.84 -17.13
N VAL A 156 7.21 39.53 -17.85
CA VAL A 156 7.24 40.99 -17.91
C VAL A 156 6.99 41.42 -19.36
N LYS A 157 6.37 42.59 -19.55
CA LYS A 157 6.12 43.15 -20.88
C LYS A 157 7.44 43.28 -21.65
N LYS A 158 7.46 42.80 -22.90
CA LYS A 158 8.62 42.90 -23.80
C LYS A 158 9.07 44.36 -23.92
N GLY A 159 10.36 44.61 -23.66
CA GLY A 159 10.97 45.95 -23.71
C GLY A 159 10.79 46.80 -22.45
N SER A 160 10.29 46.24 -21.34
CA SER A 160 10.22 46.98 -20.08
C SER A 160 11.62 47.29 -19.53
N PRO A 161 11.91 48.54 -19.08
CA PRO A 161 13.20 48.88 -18.46
C PRO A 161 13.52 48.06 -17.20
N ASN A 162 12.48 47.60 -16.49
CA ASN A 162 12.60 46.94 -15.20
C ASN A 162 12.90 45.44 -15.30
N SER A 163 12.93 44.84 -16.50
CA SER A 163 13.15 43.39 -16.66
C SER A 163 14.45 42.93 -16.03
N ASN A 164 15.51 43.74 -16.16
CA ASN A 164 16.84 43.41 -15.63
C ASN A 164 16.85 43.45 -14.10
N VAL A 165 16.19 44.45 -13.51
CA VAL A 165 16.05 44.59 -12.05
C VAL A 165 15.29 43.39 -11.47
N PHE A 166 14.20 42.97 -12.12
CA PHE A 166 13.45 41.78 -11.70
C PHE A 166 14.28 40.50 -11.85
N SER A 167 15.02 40.35 -12.95
CA SER A 167 15.88 39.18 -13.16
C SER A 167 16.96 39.07 -12.09
N GLU A 168 17.67 40.16 -11.79
CA GLU A 168 18.71 40.18 -10.77
C GLU A 168 18.14 39.92 -9.37
N GLY A 169 17.02 40.57 -9.04
CA GLY A 169 16.33 40.35 -7.77
C GLY A 169 15.89 38.90 -7.57
N LEU A 170 15.35 38.26 -8.62
CA LEU A 170 14.94 36.85 -8.58
C LEU A 170 16.12 35.90 -8.42
N VAL A 171 17.25 36.16 -9.09
CA VAL A 171 18.48 35.37 -8.92
C VAL A 171 18.98 35.47 -7.49
N ARG A 172 19.10 36.67 -6.93
CA ARG A 172 19.51 36.85 -5.52
C ARG A 172 18.55 36.17 -4.54
N LEU A 173 17.25 36.23 -4.80
CA LEU A 173 16.23 35.55 -3.99
C LEU A 173 16.34 34.02 -4.07
N TRP A 174 16.73 33.49 -5.23
CA TRP A 174 16.99 32.07 -5.43
C TRP A 174 18.28 31.63 -4.71
N GLU A 175 19.38 32.35 -4.92
CA GLU A 175 20.70 32.07 -4.33
C GLU A 175 20.70 32.16 -2.81
N SER A 176 19.94 33.09 -2.24
CA SER A 176 19.77 33.19 -0.79
C SER A 176 19.00 32.02 -0.16
N GLY A 177 18.35 31.17 -0.98
CA GLY A 177 17.58 30.02 -0.50
C GLY A 177 16.25 30.36 0.16
N LEU A 178 15.86 31.65 0.22
CA LEU A 178 14.58 32.09 0.80
C LEU A 178 13.39 31.46 0.08
N THR A 179 13.46 31.32 -1.25
CA THR A 179 12.43 30.66 -2.06
C THR A 179 12.14 29.24 -1.58
N ARG A 180 13.19 28.46 -1.31
CA ARG A 180 13.07 27.08 -0.82
C ARG A 180 12.47 27.03 0.58
N PHE A 181 12.89 27.94 1.46
CA PHE A 181 12.36 28.04 2.81
C PHE A 181 10.86 28.36 2.82
N TRP A 182 10.44 29.37 2.05
CA TRP A 182 9.03 29.77 1.95
C TRP A 182 8.18 28.70 1.29
N SER A 183 8.68 28.04 0.25
CA SER A 183 8.01 26.91 -0.39
C SER A 183 7.75 25.78 0.59
N ASN A 184 8.78 25.33 1.33
CA ASN A 184 8.64 24.26 2.32
C ASN A 184 7.68 24.63 3.46
N SER A 185 7.71 25.90 3.90
CA SER A 185 6.83 26.42 4.93
C SER A 185 5.37 26.50 4.46
N ALA A 186 5.13 27.02 3.25
CA ALA A 186 3.80 27.14 2.66
C ALA A 186 3.16 25.77 2.37
N ILE A 187 3.98 24.79 1.98
CA ILE A 187 3.55 23.39 1.81
C ILE A 187 3.18 22.75 3.14
N GLY A 188 3.71 23.26 4.26
CA GLY A 188 3.53 22.63 5.57
C GLY A 188 4.29 21.31 5.68
N LEU A 189 5.40 21.16 4.95
CA LEU A 189 6.17 19.92 4.85
C LEU A 189 6.60 19.39 6.23
N ALA A 190 6.90 20.30 7.17
CA ALA A 190 7.25 19.96 8.54
C ALA A 190 6.10 19.28 9.31
N LYS A 191 4.85 19.67 9.04
CA LYS A 191 3.67 19.09 9.71
C LYS A 191 3.31 17.71 9.16
N ALA A 192 3.57 17.48 7.88
CA ALA A 192 3.33 16.21 7.19
C ALA A 192 4.60 15.36 7.02
N ALA A 193 5.66 15.63 7.81
CA ALA A 193 6.95 14.95 7.68
C ALA A 193 6.84 13.42 7.81
N GLU A 194 5.87 12.93 8.58
CA GLU A 194 5.58 11.50 8.75
C GLU A 194 5.13 10.81 7.46
N CYS A 195 4.49 11.54 6.53
CA CYS A 195 4.03 10.96 5.25
C CYS A 195 5.15 10.86 4.20
N PHE A 196 6.23 11.62 4.37
CA PHE A 196 7.35 11.65 3.42
C PHE A 196 8.55 10.81 3.89
N ASP A 197 8.62 10.46 5.17
CA ASP A 197 9.67 9.62 5.72
C ASP A 197 9.32 8.14 5.63
N SER A 198 9.85 7.49 4.59
CA SER A 198 9.78 6.04 4.36
C SER A 198 10.25 5.18 5.54
N LYS A 199 11.13 5.69 6.42
CA LYS A 199 11.60 4.97 7.60
C LYS A 199 10.59 5.05 8.74
N ARG A 200 9.98 6.22 8.97
CA ARG A 200 8.93 6.41 9.97
C ARG A 200 7.60 5.80 9.58
N GLN A 201 7.29 5.66 8.29
CA GLN A 201 6.09 4.94 7.85
C GLN A 201 6.11 3.45 8.24
N LYS A 202 7.30 2.87 8.47
CA LYS A 202 7.47 1.53 9.06
C LYS A 202 7.30 1.51 10.58
N THR A 203 7.54 2.63 11.26
CA THR A 203 7.50 2.74 12.73
C THR A 203 6.16 3.26 13.25
N SER A 204 5.49 4.12 12.49
CA SER A 204 4.11 4.60 12.70
C SER A 204 3.10 3.70 11.98
N VAL A 205 3.39 2.39 11.98
CA VAL A 205 2.34 1.41 11.73
C VAL A 205 1.53 1.41 13.02
N GLN A 206 0.46 2.20 13.04
CA GLN A 206 -0.66 1.97 13.95
C GLN A 206 -0.88 0.46 13.97
N GLN A 207 -0.74 -0.15 15.14
CA GLN A 207 -0.99 -1.57 15.33
C GLN A 207 -2.38 -1.86 14.78
N VAL A 208 -2.44 -2.43 13.58
CA VAL A 208 -3.72 -2.72 12.94
C VAL A 208 -4.35 -3.80 13.82
N PRO A 209 -5.50 -3.53 14.47
CA PRO A 209 -6.13 -4.52 15.32
C PRO A 209 -6.47 -5.73 14.45
N ILE A 210 -6.05 -6.91 14.90
CA ILE A 210 -6.28 -8.17 14.20
C ILE A 210 -7.79 -8.32 13.98
N ARG A 211 -8.20 -8.49 12.72
CA ARG A 211 -9.61 -8.58 12.37
C ARG A 211 -10.06 -10.03 12.37
N LEU A 212 -11.35 -10.27 12.60
CA LEU A 212 -11.96 -11.61 12.48
C LEU A 212 -11.73 -12.25 11.09
N LEU A 213 -11.57 -11.41 10.06
CA LEU A 213 -11.24 -11.87 8.71
C LEU A 213 -9.91 -12.65 8.67
N ASP A 214 -8.91 -12.20 9.44
CA ASP A 214 -7.59 -12.82 9.50
C ASP A 214 -7.63 -14.20 10.18
N LEU A 215 -8.61 -14.43 11.06
CA LEU A 215 -8.85 -15.72 11.75
C LEU A 215 -9.87 -16.62 11.04
N THR A 216 -10.45 -16.18 9.92
CA THR A 216 -11.53 -16.94 9.25
C THR A 216 -11.06 -18.32 8.79
N SER A 217 -9.80 -18.44 8.36
CA SER A 217 -9.19 -19.73 8.00
C SER A 217 -9.14 -20.71 9.18
N ALA A 218 -8.81 -20.24 10.39
CA ALA A 218 -8.78 -21.06 11.59
C ALA A 218 -10.18 -21.57 11.97
N PHE A 219 -11.21 -20.72 11.86
CA PHE A 219 -12.60 -21.11 12.10
C PHE A 219 -13.11 -22.13 11.07
N LEU A 220 -12.72 -22.00 9.79
CA LEU A 220 -13.07 -22.97 8.76
C LEU A 220 -12.47 -24.36 9.02
N ILE A 221 -11.20 -24.42 9.42
CA ILE A 221 -10.53 -25.70 9.76
C ILE A 221 -11.24 -26.36 10.95
N LEU A 222 -11.61 -25.59 11.97
CA LEU A 222 -12.34 -26.11 13.12
C LEU A 222 -13.73 -26.62 12.73
N GLY A 223 -14.45 -25.89 11.88
CA GLY A 223 -15.76 -26.32 11.37
C GLY A 223 -15.68 -27.62 10.57
N ILE A 224 -14.71 -27.74 9.66
CA ILE A 224 -14.48 -28.96 8.87
C ILE A 224 -14.08 -30.12 9.79
N GLY A 225 -13.20 -29.88 10.76
CA GLY A 225 -12.75 -30.90 11.71
C GLY A 225 -13.89 -31.46 12.56
N ILE A 226 -14.75 -30.60 13.10
CA ILE A 226 -15.95 -31.02 13.86
C ILE A 226 -16.92 -31.76 12.93
N GLY A 227 -17.14 -31.27 11.71
CA GLY A 227 -18.01 -31.91 10.73
C GLY A 227 -17.55 -33.34 10.39
N LEU A 228 -16.26 -33.53 10.12
CA LEU A 228 -15.67 -34.84 9.86
C LEU A 228 -15.75 -35.77 11.08
N ALA A 229 -15.50 -35.25 12.29
CA ALA A 229 -15.61 -36.05 13.51
C ALA A 229 -17.04 -36.55 13.75
N ILE A 230 -18.04 -35.68 13.59
CA ILE A 230 -19.46 -36.04 13.70
C ILE A 230 -19.81 -37.06 12.61
N PHE A 231 -19.35 -36.85 11.39
CA PHE A 231 -19.61 -37.77 10.27
C PHE A 231 -19.03 -39.17 10.53
N CYS A 232 -17.78 -39.27 10.98
CA CYS A 232 -17.16 -40.55 11.36
C CYS A 232 -17.93 -41.24 12.50
N PHE A 233 -18.34 -40.49 13.53
CA PHE A 233 -19.12 -41.03 14.64
C PHE A 233 -20.49 -41.57 14.20
N LEU A 234 -21.17 -40.88 13.27
CA LEU A 234 -22.42 -41.36 12.69
C LEU A 234 -22.22 -42.64 11.87
N LEU A 235 -21.13 -42.73 11.11
CA LEU A 235 -20.78 -43.96 10.38
C LEU A 235 -20.53 -45.13 11.32
N GLU A 236 -19.78 -44.93 12.41
CA GLU A 236 -19.55 -45.97 13.42
C GLU A 236 -20.86 -46.46 14.05
N LEU A 237 -21.78 -45.54 14.36
CA LEU A 237 -23.10 -45.90 14.89
C LEU A 237 -23.93 -46.73 13.89
N ILE A 238 -23.89 -46.38 12.60
CA ILE A 238 -24.60 -47.11 11.55
C ILE A 238 -24.00 -48.51 11.39
N VAL A 239 -22.68 -48.63 11.32
CA VAL A 239 -21.97 -49.92 11.20
C VAL A 239 -22.24 -50.79 12.43
N SER A 240 -22.17 -50.23 13.64
CA SER A 240 -22.45 -50.96 14.88
C SER A 240 -23.90 -51.47 14.93
N ARG A 241 -24.86 -50.67 14.48
CA ARG A 241 -26.27 -51.10 14.37
C ARG A 241 -26.45 -52.20 13.33
N PHE A 242 -25.80 -52.11 12.17
CA PHE A 242 -25.86 -53.16 11.15
C PHE A 242 -25.25 -54.48 11.66
N GLN A 243 -24.09 -54.44 12.29
CA GLN A 243 -23.45 -55.62 12.86
C GLN A 243 -24.31 -56.27 13.96
N ARG A 244 -24.91 -55.48 14.85
CA ARG A 244 -25.83 -56.03 15.89
C ARG A 244 -27.09 -56.66 15.30
N ARG A 245 -27.54 -56.23 14.12
CA ARG A 245 -28.74 -56.75 13.45
C ARG A 245 -28.49 -58.03 12.64
N ILE A 246 -27.23 -58.37 12.37
CA ILE A 246 -26.81 -59.57 11.62
C ILE A 246 -26.54 -60.76 12.56
N TYR A 247 -26.29 -60.52 13.85
CA TYR A 247 -26.03 -61.53 14.87
C TYR A 247 -27.24 -61.90 15.75
N VAL A 248 -28.45 -61.48 15.37
CA VAL A 248 -29.74 -61.88 15.95
C VAL A 248 -30.54 -62.57 14.86
#